data_AF-A0A7S3ALN4-F1
#
_entry.id   AF-A0A7S3ALN4-F1
#
_cell.length_a   1.000
_cell.length_b   1.000
_cell.length_c   1.000
_cell.angle_alpha   90.00
_cell.angle_beta   90.00
_cell.angle_gamma   90.00
#
_symmetry.space_group_name_H-M   'P 1'
#
loop_
_entity.id
_entity.type
_entity.pdbx_description
1 polymer ?
#
loop_
_entity_poly.entity_id
_entity_poly.type
_entity_poly.pdbx_seq_one_letter_code
_entity_poly.pdbx_strand_id
1 'polypeptide(L)'
;SRISEDAKSGKLALLFGDGISASSGLPSWPAVREKLAKRAGFSADERRALAELDVLDQPVLLADRMGGEANLKRAVAECARAGKYTPAHALLGCLSSTLGMPAATTNHDCLFEEAVQSAGGRILRIPWENAEARMDPTHHSPTLLKLHGCAHDPRSIVLSRSDYMRYADTRGAVRQLLSGMLLQ
;
A
#
# COMPACT_ATOMS: atom_id res chain seq x y z
N SER A 1 -2.34 -19.97 -23.37
CA SER A 1 -3.15 -20.29 -22.18
C SER A 1 -4.16 -19.19 -21.99
N ARG A 2 -5.34 -19.48 -21.43
CA ARG A 2 -6.41 -18.48 -21.21
C ARG A 2 -5.91 -17.20 -20.52
N ILE A 3 -5.04 -17.34 -19.51
CA ILE A 3 -4.40 -16.21 -18.82
C ILE A 3 -3.62 -15.30 -19.78
N SER A 4 -2.91 -15.85 -20.76
CA SER A 4 -2.15 -15.04 -21.72
C SER A 4 -3.06 -14.30 -22.71
N GLU A 5 -4.21 -14.87 -23.06
CA GLU A 5 -5.22 -14.23 -23.92
C GLU A 5 -5.98 -13.13 -23.18
N ASP A 6 -6.36 -13.38 -21.92
CA ASP A 6 -7.01 -12.39 -21.06
C ASP A 6 -6.07 -11.21 -20.77
N ALA A 7 -4.77 -11.47 -20.57
CA ALA A 7 -3.76 -10.43 -20.39
C ALA A 7 -3.63 -9.51 -21.62
N LYS A 8 -3.63 -10.10 -22.83
CA LYS A 8 -3.53 -9.34 -24.09
C LYS A 8 -4.81 -8.60 -24.45
N SER A 9 -5.96 -9.04 -23.92
CA SER A 9 -7.25 -8.41 -24.16
C SER A 9 -7.64 -7.38 -23.09
N GLY A 10 -6.73 -7.06 -22.15
CA GLY A 10 -6.94 -6.03 -21.14
C GLY A 10 -7.92 -6.42 -20.03
N LYS A 11 -8.19 -7.72 -19.85
CA LYS A 11 -9.20 -8.22 -18.87
C LYS A 11 -8.60 -8.60 -17.52
N LEU A 12 -7.33 -8.30 -17.28
CA LEU A 12 -6.64 -8.69 -16.06
C LEU A 12 -6.20 -7.48 -15.25
N ALA A 13 -6.34 -7.61 -13.93
CA ALA A 13 -5.76 -6.70 -12.94
C ALA A 13 -4.77 -7.45 -12.04
N LEU A 14 -3.75 -6.75 -11.57
CA LEU A 14 -2.82 -7.27 -10.56
C LEU A 14 -3.35 -6.97 -9.17
N LEU A 15 -3.35 -7.98 -8.29
CA LEU A 15 -3.61 -7.81 -6.86
C LEU A 15 -2.43 -8.38 -6.07
N PHE A 16 -1.82 -7.57 -5.22
CA PHE A 16 -0.66 -8.00 -4.43
C PHE A 16 -0.62 -7.35 -3.05
N GLY A 17 0.02 -8.05 -2.10
CA GLY A 17 0.17 -7.61 -0.71
C GLY A 17 1.62 -7.75 -0.22
N ASP A 18 1.78 -7.74 1.09
CA ASP A 18 3.09 -7.61 1.77
C ASP A 18 4.09 -8.73 1.41
N GLY A 19 3.59 -9.85 0.89
CA GLY A 19 4.42 -10.96 0.42
C GLY A 19 5.41 -10.58 -0.69
N ILE A 20 5.07 -9.63 -1.58
CA ILE A 20 6.03 -9.17 -2.61
C ILE A 20 7.16 -8.33 -2.02
N SER A 21 6.89 -7.69 -0.88
CA SER A 21 7.82 -6.84 -0.13
C SER A 21 8.64 -7.62 0.89
N ALA A 22 8.39 -8.92 1.09
CA ALA A 22 9.04 -9.71 2.15
C ALA A 22 10.58 -9.73 2.07
N SER A 23 11.14 -9.71 0.86
CA SER A 23 12.60 -9.71 0.63
C SER A 23 13.16 -8.33 0.27
N SER A 24 12.40 -7.25 0.53
CA SER A 24 12.80 -5.87 0.18
C SER A 24 13.67 -5.18 1.22
N GLY A 25 13.93 -5.83 2.36
CA GLY A 25 14.57 -5.20 3.52
C GLY A 25 13.61 -4.36 4.37
N LEU A 26 12.32 -4.32 4.03
CA LEU A 26 11.30 -3.69 4.88
C LEU A 26 11.03 -4.53 6.15
N PRO A 27 10.84 -3.87 7.30
CA PRO A 27 10.46 -4.56 8.52
C PRO A 27 9.03 -5.08 8.45
N SER A 28 8.78 -6.27 9.00
CA SER A 28 7.41 -6.75 9.24
C SER A 28 6.68 -5.87 10.25
N TRP A 29 5.35 -5.92 10.27
CA TRP A 29 4.56 -5.16 11.25
C TRP A 29 5.00 -5.38 12.72
N PRO A 30 5.24 -6.63 13.21
CA PRO A 30 5.77 -6.83 14.55
C PRO A 30 7.10 -6.11 14.81
N ALA A 31 7.99 -6.05 13.83
CA ALA A 31 9.26 -5.34 13.93
C ALA A 31 9.08 -3.82 13.92
N VAL A 32 8.16 -3.30 13.08
CA VAL A 32 7.77 -1.88 13.10
C VAL A 32 7.20 -1.52 14.48
N ARG A 33 6.22 -2.28 14.97
CA ARG A 33 5.61 -2.08 16.28
C ARG A 33 6.65 -2.05 17.40
N GLU A 34 7.55 -3.04 17.45
CA GLU A 34 8.60 -3.10 18.48
C GLU A 34 9.53 -1.89 18.42
N LYS A 35 9.96 -1.49 17.21
CA LYS A 35 10.81 -0.30 17.01
C LYS A 35 10.09 0.97 17.47
N LEU A 36 8.83 1.15 17.10
CA LEU A 36 8.06 2.33 17.45
C LEU A 36 7.71 2.37 18.94
N ALA A 37 7.38 1.23 19.55
CA ALA A 37 7.11 1.15 20.98
C ALA A 37 8.36 1.50 21.81
N LYS A 38 9.56 1.04 21.41
CA LYS A 38 10.82 1.47 22.04
C LYS A 38 11.04 2.98 21.91
N ARG A 39 10.83 3.52 20.70
CA ARG A 39 10.96 4.97 20.44
C ARG A 39 9.98 5.80 21.28
N ALA A 40 8.80 5.27 21.54
CA ALA A 40 7.76 5.91 22.35
C ALA A 40 7.94 5.69 23.87
N GLY A 41 8.98 4.97 24.31
CA GLY A 41 9.29 4.79 25.72
C GLY A 41 8.45 3.72 26.43
N PHE A 42 7.89 2.75 25.71
CA PHE A 42 7.25 1.58 26.33
C PHE A 42 8.31 0.72 27.02
N SER A 43 8.04 0.31 28.26
CA SER A 43 8.78 -0.70 29.00
C SER A 43 8.70 -2.09 28.32
N ALA A 44 9.52 -3.05 28.75
CA ALA A 44 9.47 -4.40 28.19
C ALA A 44 8.10 -5.08 28.40
N ASP A 45 7.47 -4.84 29.54
CA ASP A 45 6.17 -5.43 29.89
C ASP A 45 5.05 -4.81 29.07
N GLU A 46 5.06 -3.49 28.90
CA GLU A 46 4.09 -2.80 28.05
C GLU A 46 4.23 -3.21 26.58
N ARG A 47 5.45 -3.45 26.08
CA ARG A 47 5.66 -3.96 24.71
C ARG A 47 5.13 -5.38 24.53
N ARG A 48 5.25 -6.24 25.55
CA ARG A 48 4.64 -7.58 25.56
C ARG A 48 3.12 -7.49 25.56
N ALA A 49 2.54 -6.69 26.45
CA ALA A 49 1.09 -6.49 26.49
C ALA A 49 0.54 -5.91 25.18
N LEU A 50 1.24 -4.93 24.60
CA LEU A 50 0.93 -4.37 23.28
C LEU A 50 0.95 -5.45 22.19
N ALA A 51 1.86 -6.42 22.26
CA ALA A 51 1.98 -7.46 21.26
C ALA A 51 0.79 -8.45 21.24
N GLU A 52 0.14 -8.63 22.38
CA GLU A 52 -1.03 -9.51 22.57
C GLU A 52 -2.36 -8.87 22.14
N LEU A 53 -2.39 -7.55 21.93
CA LEU A 53 -3.58 -6.87 21.44
C LEU A 53 -3.88 -7.24 19.99
N ASP A 54 -5.15 -7.10 19.62
CA ASP A 54 -5.57 -7.14 18.22
C ASP A 54 -4.76 -6.13 17.41
N VAL A 55 -4.36 -6.53 16.20
CA VAL A 55 -3.48 -5.75 15.34
C VAL A 55 -4.03 -4.35 15.03
N LEU A 56 -5.35 -4.17 15.04
CA LEU A 56 -6.00 -2.89 14.77
C LEU A 56 -6.11 -1.99 16.01
N ASP A 57 -5.83 -2.51 17.19
CA ASP A 57 -5.86 -1.78 18.47
C ASP A 57 -4.44 -1.35 18.90
N GLN A 58 -3.40 -2.07 18.45
CA GLN A 58 -1.98 -1.71 18.68
C GLN A 58 -1.63 -0.26 18.26
N PRO A 59 -2.09 0.26 17.10
CA PRO A 59 -1.77 1.62 16.66
C PRO A 59 -2.36 2.69 17.58
N VAL A 60 -3.45 2.40 18.29
CA VAL A 60 -4.11 3.38 19.18
C VAL A 60 -3.19 3.73 20.34
N LEU A 61 -2.62 2.71 21.00
CA LEU A 61 -1.69 2.92 22.12
C LEU A 61 -0.37 3.53 21.65
N LEU A 62 0.14 3.11 20.49
CA LEU A 62 1.34 3.71 19.90
C LEU A 62 1.12 5.19 19.59
N ALA A 63 -0.04 5.55 19.00
CA ALA A 63 -0.37 6.92 18.68
C ALA A 63 -0.45 7.79 19.94
N ASP A 64 -1.12 7.34 20.99
CA ASP A 64 -1.23 8.06 22.27
C ASP A 64 0.16 8.41 22.82
N ARG A 65 1.05 7.42 22.93
CA ARG A 65 2.41 7.62 23.46
C ARG A 65 3.32 8.42 22.55
N MET A 66 3.06 8.44 21.24
CA MET A 66 3.82 9.20 20.24
C MET A 66 3.28 10.62 20.03
N GLY A 67 2.28 11.06 20.81
CA GLY A 67 1.70 12.40 20.70
C GLY A 67 0.74 12.56 19.52
N GLY A 68 0.06 11.48 19.12
CA GLY A 68 -1.04 11.47 18.17
C GLY A 68 -0.83 10.63 16.91
N GLU A 69 -1.93 10.37 16.19
CA GLU A 69 -1.97 9.52 14.99
C GLU A 69 -1.03 10.03 13.87
N ALA A 70 -0.92 11.35 13.70
CA ALA A 70 -0.08 11.94 12.67
C ALA A 70 1.41 11.59 12.86
N ASN A 71 1.89 11.59 14.11
CA ASN A 71 3.27 11.22 14.43
C ASN A 71 3.52 9.74 14.22
N LEU A 72 2.57 8.88 14.62
CA LEU A 72 2.63 7.44 14.37
C LEU A 72 2.69 7.14 12.87
N LYS A 73 1.76 7.68 12.09
CA LYS A 73 1.70 7.41 10.64
C LYS A 73 2.97 7.88 9.92
N ARG A 74 3.53 9.04 10.30
CA ARG A 74 4.83 9.49 9.77
C ARG A 74 5.95 8.49 10.09
N ALA A 75 6.01 7.97 11.31
CA ALA A 75 7.02 6.99 11.69
C ALA A 75 6.84 5.62 11.00
N VAL A 76 5.61 5.19 10.74
CA VAL A 76 5.32 4.00 9.91
C VAL A 76 5.75 4.25 8.47
N ALA A 77 5.45 5.42 7.90
CA ALA A 77 5.89 5.79 6.55
C ALA A 77 7.43 5.80 6.42
N GLU A 78 8.15 6.28 7.44
CA GLU A 78 9.62 6.22 7.50
C GLU A 78 10.12 4.77 7.40
N CYS A 79 9.50 3.82 8.12
CA CYS A 79 9.86 2.41 7.99
C CYS A 79 9.53 1.84 6.60
N ALA A 80 8.38 2.20 6.03
CA ALA A 80 7.93 1.71 4.73
C ALA A 80 8.75 2.25 3.54
N ARG A 81 9.55 3.30 3.74
CA ARG A 81 10.44 3.89 2.71
C ARG A 81 11.87 3.34 2.75
N ALA A 82 12.21 2.48 3.71
CA ALA A 82 13.59 2.04 3.92
C ALA A 82 14.03 0.87 3.02
N GLY A 83 13.10 0.28 2.28
CA GLY A 83 13.34 -0.91 1.46
C GLY A 83 13.91 -0.61 0.09
N LYS A 84 14.14 -1.68 -0.68
CA LYS A 84 14.45 -1.63 -2.12
C LYS A 84 13.53 -2.57 -2.86
N TYR A 85 13.13 -2.19 -4.06
CA TYR A 85 12.33 -3.07 -4.89
C TYR A 85 13.11 -4.34 -5.24
N THR A 86 12.37 -5.43 -5.42
CA THR A 86 12.90 -6.78 -5.66
C THR A 86 12.55 -7.23 -7.10
N PRO A 87 13.12 -8.35 -7.60
CA PRO A 87 12.71 -8.90 -8.88
C PRO A 87 11.19 -9.15 -9.02
N ALA A 88 10.49 -9.43 -7.90
CA ALA A 88 9.04 -9.57 -7.90
C ALA A 88 8.33 -8.26 -8.28
N HIS A 89 8.78 -7.13 -7.72
CA HIS A 89 8.26 -5.80 -8.08
C HIS A 89 8.54 -5.48 -9.54
N ALA A 90 9.76 -5.76 -10.01
CA ALA A 90 10.15 -5.54 -11.40
C ALA A 90 9.29 -6.36 -12.37
N LEU A 91 9.04 -7.64 -12.08
CA LEU A 91 8.20 -8.49 -12.91
C LEU A 91 6.76 -7.96 -12.99
N LEU A 92 6.15 -7.63 -11.85
CA LEU A 92 4.80 -7.07 -11.81
C LEU A 92 4.73 -5.70 -12.51
N GLY A 93 5.76 -4.87 -12.31
CA GLY A 93 5.88 -3.56 -12.96
C GLY A 93 5.99 -3.68 -14.48
N CYS A 94 6.74 -4.66 -14.98
CA CYS A 94 6.82 -4.99 -16.40
C CYS A 94 5.46 -5.44 -16.95
N LEU A 95 4.74 -6.32 -16.25
CA LEU A 95 3.41 -6.77 -16.67
C LEU A 95 2.42 -5.60 -16.73
N SER A 96 2.41 -4.76 -15.70
CA SER A 96 1.56 -3.57 -15.65
C SER A 96 1.88 -2.59 -16.78
N SER A 97 3.16 -2.23 -16.95
CA SER A 97 3.58 -1.22 -17.92
C SER A 97 3.51 -1.70 -19.37
N THR A 98 3.78 -2.98 -19.63
CA THR A 98 3.81 -3.53 -21.00
C THR A 98 2.42 -3.91 -21.49
N LEU A 99 1.57 -4.43 -20.61
CA LEU A 99 0.23 -4.91 -20.97
C LEU A 99 -0.88 -3.94 -20.55
N GLY A 100 -0.52 -2.77 -19.99
CA GLY A 100 -1.48 -1.78 -19.50
C GLY A 100 -2.32 -2.27 -18.32
N MET A 101 -1.87 -3.29 -17.58
CA MET A 101 -2.68 -3.92 -16.54
C MET A 101 -2.80 -2.99 -15.32
N PRO A 102 -4.03 -2.65 -14.88
CA PRO A 102 -4.22 -1.96 -13.61
C PRO A 102 -3.79 -2.85 -12.44
N ALA A 103 -3.40 -2.23 -11.35
CA ALA A 103 -2.93 -2.89 -10.15
C ALA A 103 -3.65 -2.39 -8.89
N ALA A 104 -3.75 -3.24 -7.88
CA ALA A 104 -4.23 -2.89 -6.55
C ALA A 104 -3.35 -3.52 -5.47
N THR A 105 -3.11 -2.78 -4.38
CA THR A 105 -2.31 -3.25 -3.26
C THR A 105 -2.78 -2.73 -1.91
N THR A 106 -2.48 -3.50 -0.86
CA THR A 106 -2.61 -3.10 0.55
C THR A 106 -1.30 -2.58 1.14
N ASN A 107 -0.20 -2.58 0.37
CA ASN A 107 1.11 -2.18 0.86
C ASN A 107 1.22 -0.65 0.95
N HIS A 108 1.94 -0.17 1.97
CA HIS A 108 2.20 1.26 2.13
C HIS A 108 3.44 1.72 1.36
N ASP A 109 4.44 0.84 1.19
CA ASP A 109 5.70 1.14 0.51
C ASP A 109 5.52 1.55 -0.95
N CYS A 110 6.50 2.24 -1.54
CA CYS A 110 6.44 2.70 -2.94
C CYS A 110 7.24 1.81 -3.90
N LEU A 111 7.59 0.57 -3.51
CA LEU A 111 8.59 -0.22 -4.21
C LEU A 111 8.12 -0.69 -5.58
N PHE A 112 6.81 -0.94 -5.74
CA PHE A 112 6.25 -1.26 -7.05
C PHE A 112 6.34 -0.06 -8.01
N GLU A 113 5.97 1.12 -7.53
CA GLU A 113 6.05 2.36 -8.30
C GLU A 113 7.50 2.68 -8.70
N GLU A 114 8.44 2.52 -7.77
CA GLU A 114 9.88 2.67 -8.03
C GLU A 114 10.38 1.68 -9.09
N ALA A 115 9.94 0.42 -9.03
CA ALA A 115 10.31 -0.58 -10.02
C ALA A 115 9.79 -0.21 -11.42
N VAL A 116 8.52 0.21 -11.54
CA VAL A 116 7.93 0.69 -12.80
C VAL A 116 8.72 1.87 -13.35
N GLN A 117 9.01 2.87 -12.52
CA GLN A 117 9.75 4.06 -12.92
C GLN A 117 11.18 3.73 -13.36
N SER A 118 11.85 2.79 -12.67
CA SER A 118 13.23 2.37 -13.00
C SER A 118 13.33 1.72 -14.39
N ALA A 119 12.24 1.11 -14.87
CA ALA A 119 12.14 0.53 -16.20
C ALA A 119 11.69 1.54 -17.28
N GLY A 120 11.56 2.83 -16.93
CA GLY A 120 11.08 3.89 -17.83
C GLY A 120 9.55 3.90 -18.01
N GLY A 121 8.81 3.10 -17.25
CA GLY A 121 7.36 3.09 -17.25
C GLY A 121 6.75 4.21 -16.39
N ARG A 122 5.43 4.38 -16.50
CA ARG A 122 4.64 5.27 -15.65
C ARG A 122 3.43 4.51 -15.10
N ILE A 123 3.10 4.79 -13.85
CA ILE A 123 1.91 4.28 -13.17
C ILE A 123 1.22 5.44 -12.45
N LEU A 124 -0.10 5.55 -12.56
CA LEU A 124 -0.88 6.58 -11.87
C LEU A 124 -1.41 6.04 -10.54
N ARG A 125 -1.09 6.69 -9.43
CA ARG A 125 -1.49 6.25 -8.08
C ARG A 125 -2.86 6.82 -7.72
N ILE A 126 -3.81 5.93 -7.46
CA ILE A 126 -5.17 6.27 -7.05
C ILE A 126 -5.25 6.21 -5.52
N PRO A 127 -5.80 7.24 -4.84
CA PRO A 127 -6.60 8.35 -5.40
C PRO A 127 -5.84 9.65 -5.74
N TRP A 128 -4.54 9.75 -5.49
CA TRP A 128 -3.79 11.01 -5.63
C TRP A 128 -3.76 11.56 -7.07
N GLU A 129 -3.75 10.69 -8.06
CA GLU A 129 -3.61 11.04 -9.49
C GLU A 129 -4.93 10.80 -10.27
N ASN A 130 -6.08 10.84 -9.57
CA ASN A 130 -7.42 10.65 -10.15
C ASN A 130 -7.75 11.61 -11.32
N ALA A 131 -7.32 12.87 -11.23
CA ALA A 131 -7.59 13.85 -12.28
C ALA A 131 -6.83 13.48 -13.57
N GLU A 132 -5.56 13.08 -13.45
CA GLU A 132 -4.74 12.64 -14.58
C GLU A 132 -5.30 11.37 -15.21
N ALA A 133 -5.71 10.40 -14.38
CA ALA A 133 -6.33 9.16 -14.85
C ALA A 133 -7.63 9.40 -15.64
N ARG A 134 -8.37 10.49 -15.39
CA ARG A 134 -9.57 10.86 -16.15
C ARG A 134 -9.27 11.61 -17.45
N MET A 135 -8.11 12.29 -17.51
CA MET A 135 -7.71 13.12 -18.66
C MET A 135 -6.97 12.30 -19.74
N ASP A 136 -6.55 11.07 -19.46
CA ASP A 136 -6.02 10.10 -20.43
C ASP A 136 -7.08 9.02 -20.75
N PRO A 137 -8.07 9.32 -21.62
CA PRO A 137 -9.13 8.37 -21.96
C PRO A 137 -8.62 7.14 -22.73
N THR A 138 -7.40 7.19 -23.25
CA THR A 138 -6.73 6.13 -24.01
C THR A 138 -5.97 5.10 -23.17
N HIS A 139 -5.90 5.27 -21.84
CA HIS A 139 -5.25 4.34 -20.90
C HIS A 139 -3.77 4.06 -21.22
N HIS A 140 -2.98 5.07 -21.62
CA HIS A 140 -1.55 4.83 -21.88
C HIS A 140 -0.75 4.56 -20.61
N SER A 141 -1.20 5.07 -19.47
CA SER A 141 -0.58 4.80 -18.17
C SER A 141 -1.48 3.89 -17.32
N PRO A 142 -1.02 2.68 -16.91
CA PRO A 142 -1.76 1.86 -15.97
C PRO A 142 -1.98 2.57 -14.62
N THR A 143 -2.99 2.15 -13.87
CA THR A 143 -3.31 2.70 -12.55
C THR A 143 -2.91 1.76 -11.42
N LEU A 144 -2.45 2.29 -10.30
CA LEU A 144 -2.23 1.57 -9.04
C LEU A 144 -3.18 2.09 -7.96
N LEU A 145 -4.07 1.24 -7.47
CA LEU A 145 -4.94 1.52 -6.34
C LEU A 145 -4.27 1.09 -5.02
N LYS A 146 -4.04 2.04 -4.09
CA LYS A 146 -3.48 1.73 -2.76
C LYS A 146 -4.55 1.78 -1.68
N LEU A 147 -4.98 0.61 -1.25
CA LEU A 147 -6.14 0.43 -0.39
C LEU A 147 -5.92 0.92 1.04
N HIS A 148 -4.69 0.80 1.56
CA HIS A 148 -4.38 1.21 2.94
C HIS A 148 -3.56 2.51 2.98
N GLY A 149 -3.66 3.33 1.95
CA GLY A 149 -2.86 4.55 1.82
C GLY A 149 -1.43 4.29 1.36
N CYS A 150 -0.60 5.32 1.44
CA CYS A 150 0.74 5.30 0.88
C CYS A 150 1.74 5.98 1.82
N ALA A 151 2.95 5.41 1.93
CA ALA A 151 4.05 6.01 2.65
C ALA A 151 4.42 7.38 2.08
N HIS A 152 4.15 7.66 0.80
CA HIS A 152 4.33 8.99 0.19
C HIS A 152 3.47 10.07 0.86
N ASP A 153 2.23 9.74 1.29
CA ASP A 153 1.33 10.64 2.02
C ASP A 153 0.95 10.00 3.36
N PRO A 154 1.75 10.19 4.42
CA PRO A 154 1.56 9.48 5.69
C PRO A 154 0.16 9.62 6.29
N ARG A 155 -0.54 10.75 6.05
CA ARG A 155 -1.90 10.97 6.59
C ARG A 155 -2.91 9.96 6.06
N SER A 156 -2.68 9.42 4.87
CA SER A 156 -3.54 8.43 4.20
C SER A 156 -3.41 7.01 4.77
N ILE A 157 -2.35 6.73 5.54
CA ILE A 157 -2.07 5.38 6.03
C ILE A 157 -3.22 4.89 6.92
N VAL A 158 -3.70 3.69 6.66
CA VAL A 158 -4.77 3.02 7.42
C VAL A 158 -4.14 1.97 8.34
N LEU A 159 -4.26 2.14 9.67
CA LEU A 159 -3.68 1.21 10.66
C LEU A 159 -4.72 0.70 11.66
N SER A 160 -5.67 1.54 12.05
CA SER A 160 -6.60 1.28 13.16
C SER A 160 -8.05 1.13 12.70
N ARG A 161 -8.93 0.64 13.58
CA ARG A 161 -10.38 0.60 13.29
C ARG A 161 -10.95 1.98 12.95
N SER A 162 -10.48 3.03 13.63
CA SER A 162 -10.93 4.40 13.37
C SER A 162 -10.50 4.89 11.99
N ASP A 163 -9.34 4.45 11.49
CA ASP A 163 -8.91 4.69 10.11
C ASP A 163 -9.82 3.96 9.13
N TYR A 164 -10.11 2.68 9.35
CA TYR A 164 -11.01 1.92 8.49
C TYR A 164 -12.42 2.49 8.42
N MET A 165 -12.92 3.10 9.51
CA MET A 165 -14.22 3.77 9.56
C MET A 165 -14.19 5.12 8.82
N ARG A 166 -13.17 5.94 9.03
CA ARG A 166 -12.97 7.18 8.25
C ARG A 166 -12.78 6.90 6.76
N TYR A 167 -12.09 5.81 6.45
CA TYR A 167 -11.92 5.30 5.08
C TYR A 167 -13.19 4.60 4.55
N ALA A 168 -14.10 4.16 5.42
CA ALA A 168 -15.36 3.53 5.04
C ALA A 168 -16.31 4.52 4.35
N ASP A 169 -16.29 5.78 4.75
CA ASP A 169 -17.05 6.84 4.08
C ASP A 169 -16.56 7.07 2.64
N THR A 170 -15.33 6.66 2.32
CA THR A 170 -14.75 6.63 0.96
C THR A 170 -14.89 5.29 0.21
N ARG A 171 -15.52 4.25 0.80
CA ARG A 171 -15.61 2.89 0.23
C ARG A 171 -16.39 2.77 -1.07
N GLY A 172 -17.30 3.69 -1.37
CA GLY A 172 -18.08 3.64 -2.62
C GLY A 172 -17.16 3.58 -3.83
N ALA A 173 -16.23 4.54 -3.92
CA ALA A 173 -15.31 4.64 -5.06
C ALA A 173 -14.30 3.47 -5.11
N VAL A 174 -13.74 3.06 -3.96
CA VAL A 174 -12.73 1.99 -3.91
C VAL A 174 -13.34 0.61 -4.20
N ARG A 175 -14.52 0.29 -3.65
CA ARG A 175 -15.24 -0.94 -4.02
C ARG A 175 -15.67 -0.91 -5.47
N GLN A 176 -16.15 0.22 -5.99
CA GLN A 176 -16.57 0.33 -7.37
C GLN A 176 -15.39 0.19 -8.34
N LEU A 177 -14.21 0.73 -8.00
CA LEU A 177 -12.96 0.51 -8.73
C LEU A 177 -12.51 -0.96 -8.67
N LEU A 178 -12.50 -1.58 -7.50
CA LEU A 178 -12.17 -3.01 -7.36
C LEU A 178 -13.18 -3.91 -8.10
N SER A 179 -14.48 -3.65 -7.98
CA SER A 179 -15.51 -4.38 -8.71
C SER A 179 -15.38 -4.17 -10.21
N GLY A 180 -15.07 -2.95 -10.68
CA GLY A 180 -14.78 -2.67 -12.08
C GLY A 180 -13.54 -3.41 -12.60
N MET A 181 -12.50 -3.57 -11.77
CA MET A 181 -11.31 -4.36 -12.11
C MET A 181 -11.55 -5.87 -12.12
N LEU A 182 -12.58 -6.36 -11.42
CA LEU A 182 -12.87 -7.80 -11.27
C LEU A 182 -14.02 -8.31 -12.15
N LEU A 183 -14.76 -7.42 -12.82
CA LEU A 183 -15.97 -7.75 -13.59
C LEU A 183 -15.82 -7.58 -15.11
N GLN A 184 -14.60 -7.44 -15.64
CA GLN A 184 -14.33 -7.34 -17.09
C GLN A 184 -13.92 -8.67 -17.74
#